data_AF-A0A950QYJ3-F1
#
_entry.id   AF-A0A950QYJ3-F1
#
_cell.length_a   1.000
_cell.length_b   1.000
_cell.length_c   1.000
_cell.angle_alpha   90.00
_cell.angle_beta   90.00
_cell.angle_gamma   90.00
#
_symmetry.space_group_name_H-M   'P 1'
#
loop_
_entity.id
_entity.type
_entity.pdbx_description
1 polymer ?
#
loop_
_entity_poly.entity_id
_entity_poly.type
_entity_poly.pdbx_seq_one_letter_code
_entity_poly.pdbx_strand_id
1 'polypeptide(L)'
;QGLLSAPLRGRFGIVLRLDPYEEETLAKIVERSARLLTIEITNDAAHEIARRGRGTPRIANRLLRRVRDYAQVRANGHIDYGVARAALDLLKVDQYGLDDVDQKIMLTVAEKYGGGPVGLSTIAASIDEQADTIEEVYEPYLMQLGFLDRTPRGRVATERAFEYFKIPRRHRFSGSQNPLF
;
A
#
# COMPACT_ATOMS: atom_id res chain seq x y z
N GLN A 1 16.11 6.25 -4.45
CA GLN A 1 17.45 5.64 -4.64
C GLN A 1 18.22 5.82 -3.34
N GLY A 2 18.73 4.74 -2.74
CA GLY A 2 19.22 4.75 -1.36
C GLY A 2 20.36 5.74 -1.09
N LEU A 3 20.43 6.22 0.16
CA LEU A 3 21.34 7.22 0.74
C LEU A 3 22.86 6.93 0.60
N LEU A 4 23.26 5.92 -0.17
CA LEU A 4 24.66 5.54 -0.37
C LEU A 4 25.28 6.28 -1.55
N SER A 5 26.33 7.04 -1.26
CA SER A 5 27.15 7.74 -2.26
C SER A 5 27.79 6.75 -3.24
N ALA A 6 27.98 7.18 -4.50
CA ALA A 6 28.58 6.36 -5.55
C ALA A 6 29.96 5.77 -5.17
N PRO A 7 30.87 6.52 -4.51
CA PRO A 7 32.17 5.97 -4.09
C PRO A 7 32.07 4.86 -3.03
N LEU A 8 31.09 4.95 -2.12
CA LEU A 8 30.89 3.94 -1.09
C LEU A 8 30.21 2.70 -1.67
N ARG A 9 29.28 2.88 -2.62
CA ARG A 9 28.62 1.78 -3.34
C ARG A 9 29.61 0.91 -4.11
N GLY A 10 30.60 1.51 -4.75
CA GLY A 10 31.66 0.80 -5.49
C GLY A 10 32.57 -0.08 -4.62
N ARG A 11 32.49 0.05 -3.28
CA ARG A 11 33.26 -0.79 -2.33
C ARG A 11 32.55 -2.08 -1.93
N PHE A 12 31.28 -2.25 -2.28
CA PHE A 12 30.56 -3.49 -1.99
C PHE A 12 30.81 -4.51 -3.11
N GLY A 13 31.47 -5.62 -2.78
CA GLY A 13 31.76 -6.70 -3.72
C GLY A 13 30.53 -7.55 -4.11
N ILE A 14 29.44 -7.44 -3.35
CA ILE A 14 28.17 -8.13 -3.62
C ILE A 14 27.04 -7.13 -3.39
N VAL A 15 26.14 -7.01 -4.37
CA VAL A 15 24.94 -6.18 -4.29
C VAL A 15 23.74 -7.09 -4.51
N LEU A 16 22.96 -7.33 -3.46
CA LEU A 16 21.71 -8.08 -3.53
C LEU A 16 20.53 -7.11 -3.57
N ARG A 17 19.60 -7.36 -4.48
CA ARG A 17 18.30 -6.69 -4.50
C ARG A 17 17.25 -7.69 -4.05
N LEU A 18 16.39 -7.26 -3.13
CA LEU A 18 15.29 -8.06 -2.65
C LEU A 18 14.04 -7.57 -3.35
N ASP A 19 13.41 -8.48 -4.08
CA ASP A 19 12.11 -8.23 -4.71
C ASP A 19 10.98 -8.58 -3.74
N PRO A 20 9.75 -8.07 -3.99
CA PRO A 20 8.58 -8.47 -3.24
C PRO A 20 8.37 -9.99 -3.30
N TYR A 21 7.89 -10.55 -2.20
CA TYR A 21 7.58 -11.97 -2.10
C TYR A 21 6.29 -12.31 -2.85
N GLU A 22 6.27 -13.47 -3.49
CA GLU A 22 5.05 -14.07 -4.02
C GLU A 22 4.05 -14.39 -2.90
N GLU A 23 2.77 -14.32 -3.22
CA GLU A 23 1.66 -14.53 -2.27
C GLU A 23 1.77 -15.88 -1.55
N GLU A 24 2.07 -16.95 -2.29
CA GLU A 24 2.21 -18.30 -1.72
C GLU A 24 3.37 -18.39 -0.72
N THR A 25 4.47 -17.68 -0.98
CA THR A 25 5.61 -17.64 -0.06
C THR A 25 5.27 -16.82 1.18
N LEU A 26 4.52 -15.73 1.02
CA LEU A 26 4.00 -14.94 2.14
C LEU A 26 3.03 -15.74 3.01
N ALA A 27 2.14 -16.54 2.42
CA ALA A 27 1.22 -17.40 3.16
C ALA A 27 1.99 -18.37 4.06
N LYS A 28 3.03 -19.02 3.54
CA LYS A 28 3.94 -19.89 4.32
C LYS A 28 4.62 -19.14 5.47
N ILE A 29 5.01 -17.88 5.25
CA ILE A 29 5.57 -17.02 6.30
C ILE A 29 4.51 -16.72 7.37
N VAL A 30 3.29 -16.40 6.98
CA VAL A 30 2.17 -16.12 7.90
C VAL A 30 1.84 -17.36 8.73
N GLU A 31 1.71 -18.53 8.11
CA GLU A 31 1.47 -19.81 8.82
C GLU A 31 2.59 -20.13 9.82
N ARG A 32 3.85 -19.93 9.42
CA ARG A 32 4.99 -20.09 10.33
C ARG A 32 4.91 -19.11 11.50
N SER A 33 4.62 -17.84 11.25
CA SER A 33 4.47 -16.83 12.29
C SER A 33 3.30 -17.12 13.23
N ALA A 34 2.18 -17.62 12.72
CA ALA A 34 1.02 -17.99 13.52
C ALA A 34 1.36 -19.14 14.48
N ARG A 35 2.09 -20.15 14.00
CA ARG A 35 2.61 -21.24 14.86
C ARG A 35 3.53 -20.70 15.96
N LEU A 36 4.45 -19.78 15.64
CA LEU A 36 5.33 -19.16 16.62
C LEU A 36 4.58 -18.33 17.68
N LEU A 37 3.41 -17.81 17.32
CA LEU A 37 2.53 -17.06 18.22
C LEU A 37 1.47 -17.94 18.90
N THR A 38 1.53 -19.26 18.70
CA THR A 38 0.56 -20.24 19.24
C THR A 38 -0.89 -19.91 18.88
N ILE A 39 -1.13 -19.58 17.61
CA ILE A 39 -2.46 -19.26 17.08
C ILE A 39 -2.85 -20.33 16.05
N GLU A 40 -4.09 -20.81 16.14
CA GLU A 40 -4.66 -21.65 15.11
C GLU A 40 -5.16 -20.81 13.93
N ILE A 41 -4.65 -21.11 12.74
CA ILE A 41 -5.02 -20.42 11.50
C ILE A 41 -5.26 -21.45 10.39
N THR A 42 -6.31 -21.22 9.60
CA THR A 42 -6.57 -22.01 8.38
C THR A 42 -5.69 -21.54 7.22
N ASN A 43 -5.42 -22.43 6.26
CA ASN A 43 -4.60 -22.09 5.09
C ASN A 43 -5.22 -20.92 4.29
N ASP A 44 -6.54 -20.95 4.05
CA ASP A 44 -7.26 -19.88 3.34
C ASP A 44 -7.14 -18.52 4.05
N ALA A 45 -7.17 -18.50 5.39
CA ALA A 45 -6.96 -17.28 6.17
C ALA A 45 -5.54 -16.74 6.06
N ALA A 46 -4.53 -17.63 6.03
CA ALA A 46 -3.15 -17.23 5.84
C ALA A 46 -2.93 -16.61 4.45
N HIS A 47 -3.57 -17.18 3.41
CA HIS A 47 -3.59 -16.61 2.06
C HIS A 47 -4.26 -15.23 2.01
N GLU A 48 -5.41 -15.05 2.67
CA GLU A 48 -6.08 -13.75 2.73
C GLU A 48 -5.21 -12.66 3.37
N ILE A 49 -4.49 -12.99 4.45
CA ILE A 49 -3.53 -12.07 5.09
C ILE A 49 -2.32 -11.81 4.17
N ALA A 50 -1.81 -12.85 3.49
CA ALA A 50 -0.67 -12.75 2.58
C ALA A 50 -0.97 -11.85 1.38
N ARG A 51 -2.16 -12.00 0.77
CA ARG A 51 -2.64 -11.20 -0.35
C ARG A 51 -2.68 -9.70 -0.01
N ARG A 52 -3.12 -9.35 1.20
CA ARG A 52 -3.13 -7.95 1.69
C ARG A 52 -1.77 -7.50 2.24
N GLY A 53 -0.76 -8.38 2.25
CA GLY A 53 0.58 -8.15 2.80
C GLY A 53 1.57 -7.41 1.88
N ARG A 54 1.15 -7.00 0.67
CA ARG A 54 1.94 -6.20 -0.30
C ARG A 54 3.31 -6.77 -0.63
N GLY A 55 3.42 -8.09 -0.78
CA GLY A 55 4.72 -8.73 -1.06
C GLY A 55 5.75 -8.59 0.07
N THR A 56 5.36 -8.10 1.25
CA THR A 56 6.29 -7.68 2.31
C THR A 56 6.05 -8.46 3.61
N PRO A 57 6.98 -9.33 4.04
CA PRO A 57 6.83 -10.13 5.26
C PRO A 57 6.56 -9.29 6.51
N ARG A 58 7.14 -8.09 6.61
CA ARG A 58 6.90 -7.16 7.72
C ARG A 58 5.44 -6.74 7.82
N ILE A 59 4.80 -6.46 6.68
CA ILE A 59 3.40 -6.03 6.62
C ILE A 59 2.49 -7.22 6.93
N ALA A 60 2.71 -8.38 6.30
CA ALA A 60 1.94 -9.59 6.58
C ALA A 60 1.97 -9.97 8.07
N ASN A 61 3.15 -9.94 8.72
CA ASN A 61 3.27 -10.20 10.16
C ASN A 61 2.63 -9.11 11.05
N ARG A 62 2.56 -7.86 10.57
CA ARG A 62 1.82 -6.79 11.25
C ARG A 62 0.32 -7.05 11.19
N LEU A 63 -0.19 -7.45 10.02
CA LEU A 63 -1.60 -7.79 9.82
C LEU A 63 -1.99 -9.01 10.66
N LEU A 64 -1.21 -10.09 10.63
CA LEU A 64 -1.45 -11.29 11.44
C LEU A 64 -1.62 -10.96 12.93
N ARG A 65 -0.76 -10.10 13.49
CA ARG A 65 -0.88 -9.69 14.90
C ARG A 65 -2.19 -8.98 15.19
N ARG A 66 -2.65 -8.10 14.29
CA ARG A 66 -3.93 -7.41 14.45
C ARG A 66 -5.13 -8.34 14.27
N VAL A 67 -5.06 -9.26 13.31
CA VAL A 67 -6.10 -10.29 13.10
C VAL A 67 -6.20 -11.21 14.31
N ARG A 68 -5.07 -11.57 14.91
CA ARG A 68 -5.05 -12.31 16.18
C ARG A 68 -5.76 -11.55 17.29
N ASP A 69 -5.44 -10.28 17.49
CA ASP A 69 -6.04 -9.48 18.55
C ASP A 69 -7.58 -9.40 18.37
N TYR A 70 -8.05 -9.32 17.12
CA TYR A 70 -9.47 -9.44 16.79
C TYR A 70 -10.04 -10.82 17.13
N ALA A 71 -9.36 -11.91 16.70
CA ALA A 71 -9.82 -13.27 16.87
C ALA A 71 -9.87 -13.70 18.35
N GLN A 72 -8.95 -13.22 19.18
CA GLN A 72 -8.96 -13.48 20.62
C GLN A 72 -10.19 -12.90 21.31
N VAL A 73 -10.70 -11.75 20.84
CA VAL A 73 -11.87 -11.09 21.43
C VAL A 73 -13.18 -11.60 20.83
N ARG A 74 -13.20 -11.94 19.54
CA ARG A 74 -14.44 -12.16 18.78
C ARG A 74 -14.61 -13.56 18.18
N ALA A 75 -13.58 -14.40 18.18
CA ALA A 75 -13.58 -15.69 17.48
C ALA A 75 -12.84 -16.81 18.23
N ASN A 76 -12.84 -16.77 19.57
CA ASN A 76 -12.25 -17.79 20.44
C ASN A 76 -10.78 -18.15 20.11
N GLY A 77 -10.02 -17.22 19.53
CA GLY A 77 -8.60 -17.41 19.20
C GLY A 77 -8.31 -18.23 17.94
N HIS A 78 -9.33 -18.66 17.19
CA HIS A 78 -9.15 -19.37 15.91
C HIS A 78 -9.33 -18.40 14.73
N ILE A 79 -8.43 -18.46 13.75
CA ILE A 79 -8.45 -17.59 12.56
C ILE A 79 -8.85 -18.42 11.33
N ASP A 80 -10.14 -18.36 10.99
CA ASP A 80 -10.65 -18.82 9.70
C ASP A 80 -10.68 -17.68 8.66
N TYR A 81 -11.05 -18.02 7.41
CA TYR A 81 -11.14 -17.04 6.32
C TYR A 81 -12.10 -15.88 6.65
N GLY A 82 -13.25 -16.18 7.26
CA GLY A 82 -14.26 -15.18 7.62
C GLY A 82 -13.75 -14.22 8.69
N VAL A 83 -13.07 -14.73 9.71
CA VAL A 83 -12.44 -13.96 10.78
C VAL A 83 -11.32 -13.08 10.24
N ALA A 84 -10.43 -13.63 9.40
CA ALA A 84 -9.36 -12.87 8.78
C ALA A 84 -9.93 -11.71 7.95
N ARG A 85 -10.92 -11.99 7.09
CA ARG A 85 -11.59 -10.98 6.27
C ARG A 85 -12.25 -9.91 7.14
N ALA A 86 -13.05 -10.30 8.13
CA ALA A 86 -13.75 -9.36 9.00
C ALA A 86 -12.78 -8.47 9.80
N ALA A 87 -11.66 -9.03 10.27
CA ALA A 87 -10.62 -8.28 10.96
C ALA A 87 -9.92 -7.29 10.02
N LEU A 88 -9.55 -7.71 8.81
CA LEU A 88 -8.88 -6.86 7.82
C LEU A 88 -9.80 -5.73 7.33
N ASP A 89 -11.09 -6.02 7.13
CA ASP A 89 -12.10 -5.03 6.75
C ASP A 89 -12.31 -4.01 7.88
N LEU A 90 -12.31 -4.44 9.15
CA LEU A 90 -12.35 -3.53 10.30
C LEU A 90 -11.12 -2.61 10.36
N LEU A 91 -9.96 -3.12 9.97
CA LEU A 91 -8.71 -2.36 9.88
C LEU A 91 -8.66 -1.44 8.65
N LYS A 92 -9.72 -1.43 7.83
CA LYS A 92 -9.81 -0.69 6.56
C LYS A 92 -8.69 -1.04 5.57
N VAL A 93 -8.18 -2.26 5.66
CA VAL A 93 -7.19 -2.77 4.69
C VAL A 93 -7.99 -3.38 3.54
N ASP A 94 -7.89 -2.85 2.34
CA ASP A 94 -8.68 -3.35 1.22
C ASP A 94 -8.12 -4.66 0.60
N GLN A 95 -8.79 -5.17 -0.44
CA GLN A 95 -8.38 -6.39 -1.14
C GLN A 95 -7.01 -6.31 -1.84
N TYR A 96 -6.52 -5.10 -2.12
CA TYR A 96 -5.19 -4.83 -2.65
C TYR A 96 -4.20 -4.49 -1.52
N GLY A 97 -4.61 -4.61 -0.27
CA GLY A 97 -3.76 -4.30 0.88
C GLY A 97 -3.59 -2.80 1.15
N LEU A 98 -4.30 -1.90 0.46
CA LEU A 98 -4.26 -0.47 0.75
C LEU A 98 -4.85 -0.20 2.13
N ASP A 99 -4.10 0.53 2.96
CA ASP A 99 -4.55 0.92 4.28
C ASP A 99 -5.13 2.34 4.28
N ASP A 100 -5.54 2.83 5.46
CA ASP A 100 -6.15 4.15 5.62
C ASP A 100 -5.27 5.29 5.10
N VAL A 101 -3.94 5.17 5.18
CA VAL A 101 -3.01 6.21 4.70
C VAL A 101 -2.95 6.20 3.18
N ASP A 102 -2.85 5.03 2.54
CA ASP A 102 -2.91 4.91 1.08
C ASP A 102 -4.20 5.49 0.52
N GLN A 103 -5.34 5.16 1.15
CA GLN A 103 -6.63 5.69 0.75
C GLN A 103 -6.67 7.21 0.89
N LYS A 104 -6.17 7.77 1.99
CA LYS A 104 -6.09 9.23 2.20
C LYS A 104 -5.21 9.92 1.15
N ILE A 105 -4.06 9.33 0.80
CA ILE A 105 -3.19 9.85 -0.27
C ILE A 105 -3.99 9.89 -1.58
N MET A 106 -4.62 8.79 -1.94
CA MET A 106 -5.33 8.67 -3.21
C MET A 106 -6.57 9.57 -3.29
N LEU A 107 -7.39 9.65 -2.24
CA LEU A 107 -8.52 10.57 -2.16
C LEU A 107 -8.06 12.03 -2.22
N THR A 108 -6.94 12.36 -1.57
CA THR A 108 -6.36 13.70 -1.64
C THR A 108 -5.99 14.05 -3.09
N VAL A 109 -5.28 13.17 -3.80
CA VAL A 109 -4.85 13.45 -5.17
C VAL A 109 -6.04 13.43 -6.15
N ALA A 110 -6.88 12.38 -6.11
CA ALA A 110 -7.95 12.15 -7.07
C ALA A 110 -9.18 13.05 -6.84
N GLU A 111 -9.62 13.22 -5.59
CA GLU A 111 -10.84 13.96 -5.25
C GLU A 111 -10.54 15.43 -4.95
N LYS A 112 -9.67 15.71 -3.97
CA LYS A 112 -9.40 17.08 -3.49
C LYS A 112 -8.68 17.92 -4.54
N TYR A 113 -7.71 17.33 -5.23
CA TYR A 113 -6.95 18.01 -6.30
C TYR A 113 -7.35 17.59 -7.72
N GLY A 114 -8.42 16.82 -7.89
CA GLY A 114 -9.01 16.50 -9.20
C GLY A 114 -8.09 15.68 -10.12
N GLY A 115 -7.16 14.91 -9.57
CA GLY A 115 -6.19 14.10 -10.31
C GLY A 115 -4.78 14.66 -10.35
N GLY A 116 -4.53 15.87 -9.83
CA GLY A 116 -3.20 16.49 -9.79
C GLY A 116 -2.84 17.32 -11.03
N PRO A 117 -1.55 17.72 -11.20
CA PRO A 117 -0.38 17.35 -10.40
C PRO A 117 -0.34 18.04 -9.02
N VAL A 118 0.05 17.29 -7.98
CA VAL A 118 0.16 17.80 -6.59
C VAL A 118 1.58 17.60 -6.04
N GLY A 119 2.13 18.61 -5.36
CA GLY A 119 3.42 18.49 -4.69
C GLY A 119 3.38 17.53 -3.49
N LEU A 120 4.49 16.83 -3.22
CA LEU A 120 4.60 15.89 -2.10
C LEU A 120 4.32 16.56 -0.75
N SER A 121 4.87 17.76 -0.54
CA SER A 121 4.67 18.55 0.67
C SER A 121 3.20 18.92 0.89
N THR A 122 2.45 19.16 -0.20
CA THR A 122 1.02 19.47 -0.16
C THR A 122 0.18 18.25 0.19
N ILE A 123 0.56 17.06 -0.31
CA ILE A 123 -0.10 15.80 0.06
C ILE A 123 0.19 15.51 1.54
N ALA A 124 1.46 15.55 1.94
CA ALA A 124 1.92 15.37 3.32
C ALA A 124 1.14 16.25 4.31
N ALA A 125 1.07 17.56 4.04
CA ALA A 125 0.32 18.50 4.86
C ALA A 125 -1.20 18.25 4.87
N SER A 126 -1.76 17.65 3.81
CA SER A 126 -3.20 17.37 3.75
C SER A 126 -3.61 16.14 4.57
N ILE A 127 -2.69 15.20 4.81
CA ILE A 127 -2.98 13.93 5.48
C ILE A 127 -2.26 13.78 6.83
N ASP A 128 -1.53 14.81 7.27
CA ASP A 128 -0.74 14.85 8.50
C ASP A 128 0.31 13.73 8.58
N GLU A 129 1.04 13.51 7.49
CA GLU A 129 2.08 12.48 7.36
C GLU A 129 3.38 13.09 6.83
N GLN A 130 4.52 12.47 7.11
CA GLN A 130 5.81 12.97 6.64
C GLN A 130 6.00 12.72 5.14
N ALA A 131 6.50 13.73 4.42
CA ALA A 131 6.78 13.66 2.99
C ALA A 131 7.69 12.47 2.62
N ASP A 132 8.77 12.28 3.37
CA ASP A 132 9.73 11.19 3.15
C ASP A 132 9.06 9.82 3.35
N THR A 133 8.16 9.71 4.33
CA THR A 133 7.41 8.46 4.57
C THR A 133 6.48 8.16 3.41
N ILE A 134 5.79 9.17 2.85
CA ILE A 134 4.96 9.00 1.66
C ILE A 134 5.80 8.49 0.48
N GLU A 135 6.93 9.15 0.20
CA GLU A 135 7.80 8.80 -0.94
C GLU A 135 8.48 7.43 -0.79
N GLU A 136 8.95 7.07 0.40
CA GLU A 136 9.71 5.85 0.60
C GLU A 136 8.86 4.63 0.91
N VAL A 137 7.69 4.81 1.56
CA VAL A 137 6.89 3.70 2.07
C VAL A 137 5.63 3.45 1.24
N TYR A 138 4.90 4.51 0.87
CA TYR A 138 3.56 4.37 0.29
C TYR A 138 3.56 4.48 -1.24
N GLU A 139 4.26 5.48 -1.78
CA GLU A 139 4.35 5.72 -3.23
C GLU A 139 4.78 4.48 -4.04
N PRO A 140 5.82 3.70 -3.64
CA PRO A 140 6.27 2.59 -4.46
C PRO A 140 5.16 1.57 -4.74
N TYR A 141 4.30 1.29 -3.76
CA TYR A 141 3.21 0.34 -3.91
C TYR A 141 2.03 0.92 -4.71
N LEU A 142 1.67 2.19 -4.47
CA LEU A 142 0.63 2.87 -5.23
C LEU A 142 1.00 3.01 -6.73
N MET A 143 2.28 3.25 -7.01
CA MET A 143 2.83 3.26 -8.38
C MET A 143 2.84 1.86 -8.99
N GLN A 144 3.24 0.82 -8.24
CA GLN A 144 3.22 -0.57 -8.70
C GLN A 144 1.82 -1.05 -9.07
N LEU A 145 0.80 -0.66 -8.30
CA LEU A 145 -0.61 -0.92 -8.62
C LEU A 145 -1.13 -0.09 -9.79
N GLY A 146 -0.35 0.89 -10.26
CA GLY A 146 -0.71 1.81 -11.32
C GLY A 146 -1.81 2.79 -10.91
N PHE A 147 -1.87 3.20 -9.64
CA PHE A 147 -2.81 4.21 -9.13
C PHE A 147 -2.22 5.62 -9.11
N LEU A 148 -0.91 5.74 -8.96
CA LEU A 148 -0.20 7.02 -8.83
C LEU A 148 0.94 7.08 -9.83
N ASP A 149 1.10 8.23 -10.49
CA ASP A 149 2.24 8.54 -11.35
C ASP A 149 3.05 9.72 -10.78
N ARG A 150 4.37 9.62 -10.91
CA ARG A 150 5.31 10.69 -10.55
C ARG A 150 5.69 11.50 -11.78
N THR A 151 5.38 12.80 -11.76
CA THR A 151 5.80 13.75 -12.79
C THR A 151 6.75 14.80 -12.20
N PRO A 152 7.52 15.54 -13.03
CA PRO A 152 8.35 16.66 -12.54
C PRO A 152 7.55 17.75 -11.81
N ARG A 153 6.26 17.89 -12.14
CA ARG A 153 5.36 18.90 -11.54
C ARG A 153 4.66 18.42 -10.27
N GLY A 154 4.70 17.12 -9.98
CA GLY A 154 3.98 16.53 -8.85
C GLY A 154 3.44 15.14 -9.14
N ARG A 155 2.62 14.64 -8.21
CA ARG A 155 1.97 13.33 -8.28
C ARG A 155 0.60 13.46 -8.95
N VAL A 156 0.26 12.49 -9.79
CA VAL A 156 -0.96 12.46 -10.61
C VAL A 156 -1.67 11.13 -10.37
N ALA A 157 -3.00 11.16 -10.21
CA ALA A 157 -3.78 9.94 -10.13
C ALA A 157 -4.06 9.40 -11.55
N THR A 158 -3.88 8.11 -11.73
CA THR A 158 -4.12 7.44 -13.02
C THR A 158 -5.61 7.17 -13.24
N GLU A 159 -5.97 6.75 -14.45
CA GLU A 159 -7.35 6.32 -14.77
C GLU A 159 -7.83 5.17 -13.89
N ARG A 160 -6.95 4.19 -13.66
CA ARG A 160 -7.22 3.04 -12.79
C ARG A 160 -7.57 3.46 -11.36
N ALA A 161 -6.96 4.53 -10.85
CA ALA A 161 -7.32 5.06 -9.53
C ALA A 161 -8.75 5.61 -9.51
N PHE A 162 -9.15 6.40 -10.52
CA PHE A 162 -10.51 6.94 -10.58
C PHE A 162 -11.57 5.82 -10.64
N GLU A 163 -11.31 4.78 -11.43
CA GLU A 163 -12.18 3.59 -11.51
C GLU A 163 -12.28 2.87 -10.17
N TYR A 164 -11.13 2.62 -9.53
CA TYR A 164 -11.06 1.88 -8.27
C TYR A 164 -11.78 2.62 -7.12
N PHE A 165 -11.47 3.90 -6.96
CA PHE A 165 -12.08 4.74 -5.92
C PHE A 165 -13.47 5.27 -6.29
N LYS A 166 -13.97 4.94 -7.49
CA LYS A 166 -15.27 5.39 -8.02
C LYS A 166 -15.46 6.91 -7.98
N ILE A 167 -14.39 7.64 -8.28
CA ILE A 167 -14.40 9.11 -8.29
C ILE A 167 -14.69 9.58 -9.72
N PRO A 168 -15.71 10.44 -9.95
CA PRO A 168 -15.96 10.99 -11.27
C PRO A 168 -14.82 11.92 -11.66
N ARG A 169 -14.26 11.70 -12.85
CA ARG A 169 -13.18 12.52 -13.37
C ARG A 169 -13.70 13.93 -13.63
N ARG A 170 -13.29 14.89 -12.81
CA ARG A 170 -13.50 16.31 -13.13
C ARG A 170 -12.50 16.67 -14.23
N HIS A 171 -12.97 16.79 -15.47
CA HIS A 171 -12.18 17.42 -16.52
C HIS A 171 -11.91 18.87 -16.15
N ARG A 172 -10.82 19.11 -15.42
CA ARG A 172 -10.17 20.41 -15.34
C ARG A 172 -8.85 20.24 -16.08
N PHE A 173 -8.58 21.14 -17.02
CA PHE A 173 -7.51 21.09 -18.02
C PHE A 173 -7.83 20.37 -19.34
N SER A 174 -8.89 20.82 -20.04
CA SER A 174 -8.71 21.10 -21.47
C SER A 174 -7.94 22.42 -21.59
N GLY A 175 -6.63 22.35 -21.50
CA GLY A 175 -5.77 23.40 -22.05
C GLY A 175 -5.87 23.35 -23.57
N SER A 176 -7.02 23.71 -24.14
CA SER A 176 -7.08 24.16 -25.52
C SER A 176 -6.31 25.47 -25.54
N GLN A 177 -5.00 25.41 -25.81
CA GLN A 177 -4.36 26.50 -26.51
C GLN A 177 -5.16 26.62 -27.81
N ASN A 178 -6.12 27.55 -27.85
CA ASN A 178 -6.50 28.12 -29.12
C ASN A 178 -5.20 28.64 -29.73
N PRO A 179 -4.77 28.21 -30.92
CA PRO A 179 -3.83 29.01 -31.66
C PRO A 179 -4.56 30.33 -31.93
N LEU A 180 -4.22 31.35 -31.15
CA LEU A 180 -4.32 32.71 -31.61
C LEU A 180 -3.28 32.78 -32.73
N PHE A 181 -3.78 32.88 -33.96
CA PHE A 181 -3.14 32.99 -35.28
C PHE A 181 -3.52 31.83 -36.20
#